data_AF-A0A8X6K874-F1
#
_entry.id   AF-A0A8X6K874-F1
#
_cell.length_a   1.000
_cell.length_b   1.000
_cell.length_c   1.000
_cell.angle_alpha   90.00
_cell.angle_beta   90.00
_cell.angle_gamma   90.00
#
_symmetry.space_group_name_H-M   'P 1'
#
loop_
_entity.id
_entity.type
_entity.pdbx_description
1 polymer ?
#
loop_
_entity_poly.entity_id
_entity_poly.type
_entity_poly.pdbx_seq_one_letter_code
_entity_poly.pdbx_strand_id
1 'polypeptide(L)'
;MFLKIKLETDDKWSNNFKTEEEYRRYVMEKLDIKLGKIEKNPGLRFIAKICLNSLWGKFGQRKNMQQTEYVMELGDFYRIVLNDAIKDLNMIFLNDDCVEMHYKIKDEYTKDNFNANVYIAAFTTSSARIRLYEIMDKLGDKVLYSDTDSIMYIDDGTTIQ
;
A
#
# COMPACT_ATOMS: atom_id res chain seq x y z
N MET A 1 11.30 -7.97 -9.18
CA MET A 1 12.04 -6.78 -9.68
C MET A 1 12.25 -5.73 -8.59
N PHE A 2 11.22 -5.04 -8.08
CA PHE A 2 11.41 -3.96 -7.08
C PHE A 2 11.97 -4.41 -5.73
N LEU A 3 11.62 -5.63 -5.27
CA LEU A 3 12.19 -6.17 -4.04
C LEU A 3 13.71 -6.35 -4.15
N LYS A 4 14.19 -6.88 -5.28
CA LYS A 4 15.61 -7.00 -5.58
C LYS A 4 16.31 -5.63 -5.53
N ILE A 5 15.75 -4.63 -6.23
CA ILE A 5 16.29 -3.26 -6.23
C ILE A 5 16.38 -2.69 -4.82
N LYS A 6 15.32 -2.86 -4.01
CA LYS A 6 15.31 -2.40 -2.61
C LYS A 6 16.41 -3.08 -1.78
N LEU A 7 16.65 -4.38 -1.99
CA LEU A 7 17.66 -5.16 -1.27
C LEU A 7 19.10 -4.81 -1.70
N GLU A 8 19.31 -4.44 -2.96
CA GLU A 8 20.61 -4.04 -3.53
C GLU A 8 21.00 -2.61 -3.15
N THR A 9 20.02 -1.75 -2.86
CA THR A 9 20.25 -0.31 -2.64
C THR A 9 20.31 0.11 -1.17
N ASP A 10 20.16 -0.85 -0.26
CA ASP A 10 20.16 -0.64 1.19
C ASP A 10 21.53 -1.00 1.79
N ASP A 11 21.99 -0.22 2.76
CA ASP A 11 23.20 -0.49 3.56
C ASP A 11 22.86 -1.12 4.92
N LYS A 12 21.58 -1.16 5.31
CA LYS A 12 21.12 -1.66 6.60
C LYS A 12 21.25 -3.18 6.79
N TRP A 13 21.61 -3.94 5.76
CA TRP A 13 21.91 -5.37 5.92
C TRP A 13 23.07 -5.60 6.89
N SER A 14 24.01 -4.64 6.98
CA SER A 14 25.14 -4.67 7.92
C SER A 14 24.76 -4.69 9.40
N ASN A 15 23.51 -4.33 9.75
CA ASN A 15 23.02 -4.40 11.13
C ASN A 15 22.77 -5.84 11.59
N ASN A 16 22.45 -6.74 10.65
CA ASN A 16 22.05 -8.12 10.95
C ASN A 16 23.05 -9.17 10.44
N PHE A 17 23.93 -8.80 9.50
CA PHE A 17 24.88 -9.69 8.85
C PHE A 17 26.29 -9.12 8.93
N LYS A 18 27.28 -9.99 9.16
CA LYS A 18 28.68 -9.58 9.30
C LYS A 18 29.35 -9.38 7.95
N THR A 19 28.96 -10.15 6.94
CA THR A 19 29.53 -10.05 5.58
C THR A 19 28.45 -9.99 4.50
N GLU A 20 28.84 -9.47 3.34
CA GLU A 20 27.95 -9.35 2.19
C GLU A 20 27.56 -10.73 1.63
N GLU A 21 28.48 -11.69 1.66
CA GLU A 21 28.23 -13.07 1.20
C GLU A 21 27.18 -13.77 2.05
N GLU A 22 27.20 -13.54 3.36
CA GLU A 22 26.20 -14.08 4.29
C GLU A 22 24.81 -13.52 3.96
N TYR A 23 24.71 -12.20 3.75
CA TYR A 23 23.47 -11.55 3.34
C TYR A 23 22.96 -12.09 1.99
N ARG A 24 23.84 -12.21 0.98
CA ARG A 24 23.50 -12.78 -0.34
C ARG A 24 22.97 -14.20 -0.22
N ARG A 25 23.61 -15.04 0.58
CA ARG A 25 23.19 -16.43 0.82
C ARG A 25 21.82 -16.48 1.49
N TYR A 26 21.59 -15.66 2.51
CA TYR A 26 20.31 -15.57 3.20
C TYR A 26 19.17 -15.16 2.25
N VAL A 27 19.39 -14.12 1.44
CA VAL A 27 18.39 -13.65 0.47
C VAL A 27 18.11 -14.70 -0.61
N MET A 28 19.12 -15.40 -1.09
CA MET A 28 18.94 -16.49 -2.05
C MET A 28 18.13 -17.64 -1.43
N GLU A 29 18.47 -18.08 -0.21
CA GLU A 29 17.79 -19.21 0.45
C GLU A 29 16.33 -18.89 0.79
N LYS A 30 16.04 -17.68 1.29
CA LYS A 30 14.69 -17.33 1.78
C LYS A 30 13.78 -16.76 0.71
N LEU A 31 14.33 -16.05 -0.27
CA LEU A 31 13.54 -15.29 -1.25
C LEU A 31 13.76 -15.74 -2.69
N ASP A 32 14.71 -16.66 -2.94
CA ASP A 32 15.10 -17.09 -4.30
C ASP A 32 15.48 -15.92 -5.21
N ILE A 33 16.16 -14.91 -4.64
CA ILE A 33 16.59 -13.71 -5.35
C ILE A 33 18.11 -13.67 -5.42
N LYS A 34 18.66 -13.73 -6.64
CA LYS A 34 20.07 -13.47 -6.89
C LYS A 34 20.35 -11.96 -6.90
N LEU A 35 21.06 -11.48 -5.88
CA LEU A 35 21.52 -10.09 -5.78
C LEU A 35 22.68 -9.81 -6.75
N GLY A 36 22.64 -8.65 -7.39
CA GLY A 36 23.65 -8.07 -8.27
C GLY A 36 24.65 -7.24 -7.47
N LYS A 37 24.90 -5.98 -7.85
CA LYS A 37 25.78 -5.06 -7.12
C LYS A 37 25.01 -4.46 -5.94
N ILE A 38 25.56 -4.55 -4.73
CA ILE A 38 24.99 -3.88 -3.55
C ILE A 38 25.67 -2.53 -3.41
N GLU A 39 24.91 -1.45 -3.52
CA GLU A 39 25.42 -0.08 -3.48
C GLU A 39 24.36 0.84 -2.90
N LYS A 40 24.73 1.60 -1.86
CA LYS A 40 23.82 2.51 -1.18
C LYS A 40 23.28 3.55 -2.17
N ASN A 41 21.98 3.52 -2.42
CA ASN A 41 21.29 4.52 -3.22
C ASN A 41 19.95 4.87 -2.57
N PRO A 42 19.86 5.94 -1.77
CA PRO A 42 18.66 6.27 -1.02
C PRO A 42 17.47 6.62 -1.93
N GLY A 43 17.70 7.26 -3.08
CA GLY A 43 16.65 7.64 -4.02
C GLY A 43 16.04 6.41 -4.71
N LEU A 44 16.88 5.52 -5.23
CA LEU A 44 16.41 4.30 -5.88
C LEU A 44 15.72 3.36 -4.87
N ARG A 45 16.25 3.28 -3.65
CA ARG A 45 15.61 2.57 -2.53
C ARG A 45 14.22 3.12 -2.22
N PHE A 46 14.09 4.45 -2.19
CA PHE A 46 12.80 5.12 -1.93
C PHE A 46 11.77 4.78 -3.01
N ILE A 47 12.14 4.88 -4.29
CA ILE A 47 11.26 4.51 -5.41
C ILE A 47 10.86 3.03 -5.30
N ALA A 48 11.81 2.13 -5.09
CA ALA A 48 11.52 0.71 -4.93
C ALA A 48 10.58 0.43 -3.75
N LYS A 49 10.75 1.13 -2.62
CA LYS A 49 9.86 1.05 -1.46
C LYS A 49 8.44 1.52 -1.80
N ILE A 50 8.29 2.66 -2.48
CA ILE A 50 6.97 3.15 -2.92
C ILE A 50 6.31 2.13 -3.83
N CYS A 51 7.01 1.62 -4.85
CA CYS A 51 6.44 0.65 -5.78
C CYS A 51 5.92 -0.61 -5.07
N LEU A 52 6.67 -1.12 -4.07
CA LEU A 52 6.24 -2.28 -3.29
C LEU A 52 4.99 -1.99 -2.44
N ASN A 53 4.96 -0.85 -1.75
CA ASN A 53 3.82 -0.46 -0.92
C ASN A 53 2.57 -0.20 -1.77
N SER A 54 2.74 0.48 -2.91
CA SER A 54 1.65 0.74 -3.87
C SER A 54 1.14 -0.54 -4.52
N LEU A 55 2.00 -1.53 -4.78
CA LEU A 55 1.61 -2.80 -5.37
C LEU A 55 0.66 -3.57 -4.44
N TRP A 56 1.01 -3.71 -3.15
CA TRP A 56 0.10 -4.33 -2.18
C TRP A 56 -1.22 -3.55 -2.08
N GLY A 57 -1.15 -2.21 -2.03
CA GLY A 57 -2.35 -1.37 -1.93
C GLY A 57 -3.27 -1.53 -3.14
N LYS A 58 -2.70 -1.74 -4.33
CA LYS A 58 -3.44 -1.98 -5.57
C LYS A 58 -4.28 -3.26 -5.50
N PHE A 59 -3.76 -4.32 -4.88
CA PHE A 59 -4.50 -5.57 -4.71
C PHE A 59 -5.76 -5.40 -3.86
N GLY A 60 -5.73 -4.51 -2.86
CA GLY A 60 -6.86 -4.20 -1.98
C GLY A 60 -7.73 -3.03 -2.46
N GLN A 61 -7.51 -2.50 -3.67
CA GLN A 61 -8.22 -1.32 -4.14
C GLN A 61 -9.72 -1.60 -4.33
N ARG A 62 -10.58 -0.72 -3.78
CA ARG A 62 -12.03 -0.77 -3.99
C ARG A 62 -12.35 -0.59 -5.47
N LYS A 63 -13.23 -1.46 -6.01
CA LYS A 63 -13.61 -1.44 -7.44
C LYS A 63 -14.38 -0.18 -7.83
N ASN A 64 -15.29 0.25 -6.96
CA ASN A 64 -16.19 1.36 -7.22
C ASN A 64 -15.86 2.53 -6.27
N MET A 65 -14.99 3.42 -6.73
CA MET A 65 -14.70 4.68 -6.03
C MET A 65 -15.63 5.77 -6.56
N GLN A 66 -15.99 6.72 -5.69
CA GLN A 66 -16.70 7.92 -6.09
C GLN A 66 -15.86 8.67 -7.14
N GLN A 67 -16.51 9.03 -8.24
CA GLN A 67 -15.96 9.87 -9.29
C GLN A 67 -16.31 11.32 -9.01
N THR A 68 -15.41 12.21 -9.41
CA THR A 68 -15.61 13.66 -9.38
C THR A 68 -15.30 14.20 -10.76
N GLU A 69 -16.26 14.89 -11.37
CA GLU A 69 -16.09 15.57 -12.66
C GLU A 69 -16.49 17.05 -12.53
N TYR A 70 -15.68 17.93 -13.12
CA TYR A 70 -16.03 19.33 -13.30
C TYR A 70 -16.64 19.51 -14.68
N VAL A 71 -17.91 19.86 -14.72
CA VAL A 71 -18.73 19.89 -15.92
C VAL A 71 -19.01 21.34 -16.29
N MET A 72 -18.56 21.74 -17.47
CA MET A 72 -18.79 23.09 -18.02
C MET A 72 -19.68 23.09 -19.27
N GLU A 73 -19.87 21.92 -19.90
CA GLU A 73 -20.70 21.79 -21.10
C GLU A 73 -22.01 21.07 -20.79
N LEU A 74 -23.11 21.57 -21.37
CA LEU A 74 -24.44 20.96 -21.25
C LEU A 74 -24.47 19.50 -21.75
N GLY A 75 -23.67 19.15 -22.76
CA GLY A 75 -23.60 17.77 -23.26
C GLY A 75 -23.09 16.80 -22.21
N ASP A 76 -22.01 17.17 -21.51
CA ASP A 76 -21.43 16.39 -20.43
C ASP A 76 -22.35 16.33 -19.21
N PHE A 77 -23.06 17.43 -18.92
CA PHE A 77 -24.07 17.50 -17.87
C PHE A 77 -25.16 16.45 -18.09
N TYR A 78 -25.78 16.45 -19.28
CA TYR A 78 -26.83 15.47 -19.60
C TYR A 78 -26.29 14.04 -19.71
N ARG A 79 -25.05 13.86 -20.18
CA ARG A 79 -24.39 12.54 -20.18
C ARG A 79 -24.34 11.95 -18.77
N ILE A 80 -24.11 12.74 -17.73
CA ILE A 80 -24.02 12.25 -16.35
C ILE A 80 -25.42 12.11 -15.74
N VAL A 81 -26.25 13.15 -15.84
CA VAL A 81 -27.57 13.18 -15.18
C VAL A 81 -28.52 12.12 -15.74
N LEU A 82 -28.47 11.85 -17.04
CA LEU A 82 -29.36 10.89 -17.70
C LEU A 82 -28.78 9.46 -17.77
N ASN A 83 -27.63 9.21 -17.16
CA ASN A 83 -27.02 7.89 -17.20
C ASN A 83 -27.56 6.98 -16.11
N ASP A 84 -28.39 6.03 -16.50
CA ASP A 84 -28.98 5.04 -15.59
C ASP A 84 -27.96 4.14 -14.88
N ALA A 85 -26.71 4.08 -15.35
CA ALA A 85 -25.64 3.36 -14.67
C ALA A 85 -25.10 4.13 -13.45
N ILE A 86 -25.48 5.39 -13.26
CA ILE A 86 -24.99 6.24 -12.16
C ILE A 86 -25.94 6.14 -10.94
N LYS A 87 -25.35 6.19 -9.74
CA LYS A 87 -26.02 6.34 -8.45
C LYS A 87 -25.32 7.38 -7.58
N ASP A 88 -26.00 7.82 -6.53
CA ASP A 88 -25.47 8.77 -5.53
C ASP A 88 -24.96 10.08 -6.16
N LEU A 89 -25.64 10.59 -7.19
CA LEU A 89 -25.27 11.85 -7.86
C LEU A 89 -25.50 13.03 -6.91
N ASN A 90 -24.43 13.76 -6.62
CA ASN A 90 -24.43 15.03 -5.92
C ASN A 90 -23.83 16.11 -6.85
N MET A 91 -24.43 17.30 -6.86
CA MET A 91 -24.05 18.39 -7.75
C MET A 91 -23.81 19.66 -6.94
N ILE A 92 -22.66 20.29 -7.15
CA ILE A 92 -22.26 21.53 -6.51
C ILE A 92 -22.03 22.56 -7.62
N PHE A 93 -22.92 23.56 -7.71
CA PHE A 93 -22.78 24.65 -8.66
C PHE A 93 -21.74 25.63 -8.13
N LEU A 94 -20.58 25.70 -8.80
CA LEU A 94 -19.47 26.57 -8.39
C LEU A 94 -19.65 27.99 -8.95
N ASN A 95 -20.19 28.09 -10.15
CA ASN A 95 -20.56 29.34 -10.83
C ASN A 95 -21.54 29.03 -11.98
N ASP A 96 -21.87 30.04 -12.79
CA ASP A 96 -22.84 29.93 -13.88
C ASP A 96 -22.44 28.93 -14.97
N ASP A 97 -21.14 28.67 -15.13
CA ASP A 97 -20.59 27.84 -16.21
C ASP A 97 -19.95 26.54 -15.70
N CYS A 98 -19.99 26.24 -14.40
CA CYS A 98 -19.27 25.09 -13.83
C CYS A 98 -20.03 24.40 -12.69
N VAL A 99 -20.25 23.11 -12.87
CA VAL A 99 -20.85 22.22 -11.87
C VAL A 99 -19.86 21.12 -11.51
N GLU A 100 -19.52 21.01 -10.23
CA GLU A 100 -18.80 19.85 -9.71
C GLU A 100 -19.80 18.72 -9.42
N MET A 101 -19.64 17.61 -10.11
CA MET A 101 -20.51 16.44 -9.97
C MET A 101 -19.75 15.30 -9.31
N HIS A 102 -20.34 14.78 -8.24
CA HIS A 102 -19.87 13.59 -7.56
C HIS A 102 -20.84 12.45 -7.76
N TYR A 103 -20.35 11.29 -8.15
CA TYR A 103 -21.25 10.15 -8.37
C TYR A 103 -20.52 8.81 -8.24
N LYS A 104 -21.29 7.72 -8.16
CA LYS A 104 -20.77 6.34 -8.24
C LYS A 104 -21.44 5.61 -9.38
N ILE A 105 -20.75 4.60 -9.92
CA ILE A 105 -21.39 3.67 -10.85
C ILE A 105 -22.20 2.66 -10.03
N LYS A 106 -23.35 2.23 -10.50
CA LYS A 106 -24.11 1.13 -9.90
C LYS A 106 -23.28 -0.15 -9.96
N ASP A 107 -23.46 -1.03 -8.98
CA ASP A 107 -22.59 -2.20 -8.87
C ASP A 107 -22.81 -3.19 -10.03
N GLU A 108 -24.01 -3.24 -10.63
CA GLU A 108 -24.29 -4.06 -11.82
C GLU A 108 -23.52 -3.59 -13.07
N TYR A 109 -23.15 -2.31 -13.12
CA TYR A 109 -22.41 -1.69 -14.22
C TYR A 109 -20.93 -1.50 -13.91
N THR A 110 -20.49 -1.88 -12.70
CA THR A 110 -19.10 -1.74 -12.28
C THR A 110 -18.25 -2.83 -12.94
N LYS A 111 -17.24 -2.41 -13.71
CA LYS A 111 -16.29 -3.36 -14.32
C LYS A 111 -15.42 -4.02 -13.26
N ASP A 112 -15.13 -5.30 -13.48
CA ASP A 112 -14.14 -5.98 -12.67
C ASP A 112 -12.74 -5.39 -12.87
N ASN A 113 -12.04 -5.21 -11.75
CA ASN A 113 -10.63 -4.82 -11.77
C ASN A 113 -9.76 -6.08 -11.75
N PHE A 114 -9.34 -6.53 -12.94
CA PHE A 114 -8.45 -7.70 -13.08
C PHE A 114 -7.05 -7.49 -12.45
N ASN A 115 -6.70 -6.26 -12.10
CA ASN A 115 -5.44 -5.93 -11.43
C ASN A 115 -5.57 -5.89 -9.90
N ALA A 116 -6.76 -6.13 -9.33
CA ALA A 116 -6.98 -6.24 -7.90
C ALA A 116 -7.23 -7.70 -7.49
N ASN A 117 -6.75 -8.07 -6.31
CA ASN A 117 -6.99 -9.38 -5.72
C ASN A 117 -7.08 -9.24 -4.21
N VAL A 118 -8.32 -9.22 -3.70
CA VAL A 118 -8.61 -9.02 -2.29
C VAL A 118 -7.99 -10.10 -1.41
N TYR A 119 -7.83 -11.33 -1.93
CA TYR A 119 -7.21 -12.42 -1.18
C TYR A 119 -5.73 -12.16 -0.93
N ILE A 120 -4.99 -11.68 -1.94
CA ILE A 120 -3.57 -11.30 -1.77
C ILE A 120 -3.43 -10.18 -0.73
N ALA A 121 -4.32 -9.18 -0.80
CA ALA A 121 -4.33 -8.09 0.18
C ALA A 121 -4.62 -8.61 1.60
N ALA A 122 -5.64 -9.45 1.76
CA ALA A 122 -6.01 -10.06 3.04
C ALA A 122 -4.88 -10.90 3.64
N PHE A 123 -4.26 -11.78 2.85
CA PHE A 123 -3.12 -12.61 3.29
C PHE A 123 -1.90 -11.77 3.68
N THR A 124 -1.61 -10.71 2.92
CA THR A 124 -0.48 -9.83 3.25
C THR A 124 -0.73 -9.10 4.57
N THR A 125 -1.94 -8.56 4.77
CA THR A 125 -2.31 -7.84 6.00
C THR A 125 -2.40 -8.77 7.20
N SER A 126 -2.93 -9.99 7.05
CA SER A 126 -2.99 -10.97 8.14
C SER A 126 -1.59 -11.41 8.56
N SER A 127 -0.70 -11.66 7.59
CA SER A 127 0.68 -12.05 7.86
C SER A 127 1.45 -10.92 8.56
N ALA A 128 1.28 -9.67 8.12
CA ALA A 128 1.85 -8.51 8.79
C ALA A 128 1.34 -8.38 10.24
N ARG A 129 0.04 -8.60 10.48
CA ARG A 129 -0.57 -8.54 11.81
C ARG A 129 -0.04 -9.63 12.75
N ILE A 130 0.13 -10.86 12.26
CA ILE A 130 0.74 -11.95 13.03
C ILE A 130 2.15 -11.55 13.45
N ARG A 131 2.94 -11.01 12.51
CA ARG A 131 4.31 -10.56 12.81
C ARG A 131 4.36 -9.42 13.82
N LEU A 132 3.43 -8.47 13.76
CA LEU A 132 3.30 -7.40 14.74
C LEU A 132 2.98 -7.98 16.13
N TYR A 133 2.03 -8.92 16.19
CA TYR A 133 1.64 -9.60 17.41
C TYR A 133 2.79 -10.37 18.05
N GLU A 134 3.61 -11.09 17.28
CA GLU A 134 4.81 -11.78 17.79
C GLU A 134 5.79 -10.86 18.53
N ILE A 135 5.89 -9.59 18.11
CA ILE A 135 6.75 -8.60 18.79
C ILE A 135 6.05 -8.02 20.01
N MET A 136 4.74 -7.77 19.92
CA MET A 136 3.94 -7.32 21.06
C MET A 136 3.96 -8.34 22.21
N ASP A 137 3.87 -9.63 21.88
CA ASP A 137 3.89 -10.72 22.86
C ASP A 137 5.19 -10.75 23.67
N LYS A 138 6.33 -10.47 23.01
CA LYS A 138 7.64 -10.32 23.69
C LYS A 138 7.71 -9.09 24.60
N LEU A 139 7.09 -7.99 24.18
CA LEU A 139 7.04 -6.74 24.94
C LEU A 139 6.07 -6.82 26.13
N GLY A 140 5.04 -7.67 26.04
CA GLY A 140 4.03 -7.88 27.07
C GLY A 140 3.35 -6.57 27.48
N ASP A 141 3.24 -6.35 28.79
CA ASP A 141 2.57 -5.19 29.39
C ASP A 141 3.27 -3.85 29.09
N LYS A 142 4.46 -3.86 28.50
CA LYS A 142 5.19 -2.63 28.12
C LYS A 142 4.57 -1.94 26.90
N VAL A 143 3.70 -2.62 26.13
CA VAL A 143 3.09 -2.06 24.91
C VAL A 143 2.07 -0.99 25.25
N LEU A 144 2.25 0.21 24.70
CA LEU A 144 1.33 1.34 24.86
C LEU A 144 0.40 1.50 23.65
N TYR A 145 0.94 1.28 22.46
CA TYR A 145 0.21 1.48 21.20
C TYR A 145 0.85 0.66 20.08
N SER A 146 0.04 0.30 19.09
CA SER A 146 0.52 -0.34 17.86
C SER A 146 -0.28 0.14 16.67
N ASP A 147 0.40 0.41 15.55
CA ASP A 147 -0.23 0.72 14.27
C ASP A 147 0.56 0.10 13.13
N THR A 148 -0.11 -0.78 12.36
CA THR A 148 0.31 -1.41 11.10
C THR A 148 1.67 -2.12 11.14
N ASP A 149 2.76 -1.37 11.24
CA ASP A 149 4.16 -1.82 11.27
C ASP A 149 4.99 -1.18 12.40
N SER A 150 4.33 -0.54 13.37
CA SER A 150 4.97 0.18 14.48
C SER A 150 4.36 -0.21 15.84
N ILE A 151 5.20 -0.20 16.89
CA ILE A 151 4.82 -0.42 18.28
C ILE A 151 5.49 0.67 19.12
N MET A 152 4.72 1.33 19.98
CA MET A 152 5.23 2.20 21.03
C MET A 152 5.18 1.44 22.36
N TYR A 153 6.28 1.45 23.11
CA TYR A 153 6.40 0.71 24.36
C TYR A 153 7.23 1.50 25.40
N ILE A 154 7.08 1.14 26.67
CA ILE A 154 7.88 1.69 27.76
C ILE A 154 9.24 0.99 27.81
N ASP A 155 10.32 1.75 27.70
CA ASP A 155 11.68 1.27 27.95
C ASP A 155 12.07 1.58 29.41
N ASP A 156 12.20 0.52 30.21
CA ASP A 156 12.62 0.56 31.61
C ASP A 156 14.07 0.05 31.81
N GLY A 157 14.81 -0.18 30.72
CA GLY A 157 16.17 -0.74 30.75
C GLY A 157 16.24 -2.25 30.98
N THR A 158 15.11 -2.95 31.08
CA THR A 158 15.06 -4.40 31.22
C THR A 158 14.99 -5.07 29.85
N THR A 159 15.92 -5.98 29.57
CA THR A 159 16.00 -6.69 28.29
C THR A 159 14.71 -7.46 27.99
N ILE A 160 14.17 -7.24 26.78
CA ILE A 160 13.03 -7.98 26.22
C ILE A 160 13.50 -9.45 26.01
N GLN A 161 12.81 -10.43 26.59
CA GLN A 161 13.14 -11.86 26.46
C GLN A 161 12.79 -12.42 25.07
#